data_AF-A0A1G8DTJ7-F1
#
_entry.id   AF-A0A1G8DTJ7-F1
#
_cell.length_a   1.000
_cell.length_b   1.000
_cell.length_c   1.000
_cell.angle_alpha   90.00
_cell.angle_beta   90.00
_cell.angle_gamma   90.00
#
_symmetry.space_group_name_H-M   'P 1'
#
loop_
_entity.id
_entity.type
_entity.pdbx_description
1 polymer ?
#
loop_
_entity_poly.entity_id
_entity_poly.type
_entity_poly.pdbx_seq_one_letter_code
_entity_poly.pdbx_strand_id
1 'polypeptide(L)'
;MYIQEISIDIKTKKLDKDELIDEFNVLMSFYRGNGQTQGRIESQYIKNDKIVCLPFTLEKNSLHKKFNNFYVNRQTKKIEDICNAKLKYKTIGKSYDSYKSPCKCKKPDFYILITNYITIKSPLTCGTCFKSVPLYRLPIYYDHGYMPILSWETNYISCDSLQMNCEVGERWALNQMQAIDSELSKQGLEICKKIAELTSIPTFYYFT
;
A
#
# COMPACT_ATOMS: atom_id res chain seq x y z
N MET A 1 -4.03 6.73 10.75
CA MET A 1 -3.01 6.84 9.69
C MET A 1 -1.99 7.85 10.14
N TYR A 2 -0.73 7.58 9.88
CA TYR A 2 0.40 8.35 10.36
C TYR A 2 1.27 8.75 9.18
N ILE A 3 1.75 9.99 9.21
CA ILE A 3 2.82 10.43 8.33
C ILE A 3 4.11 10.01 9.01
N GLN A 4 4.90 9.21 8.32
CA GLN A 4 6.22 8.77 8.76
C GLN A 4 7.28 9.56 8.00
N GLU A 5 8.47 9.67 8.55
CA GLU A 5 9.68 10.03 7.83
C GLU A 5 10.51 8.76 7.70
N ILE A 6 10.84 8.39 6.46
CA ILE A 6 11.90 7.45 6.15
C ILE A 6 13.05 8.27 5.59
N SER A 7 14.22 8.17 6.19
CA SER A 7 15.37 8.95 5.74
C SER A 7 16.70 8.24 5.85
N ILE A 8 17.65 8.62 5.00
CA ILE A 8 19.01 8.11 5.01
C ILE A 8 20.00 9.21 4.63
N ASP A 9 21.12 9.26 5.35
CA ASP A 9 22.22 10.16 5.06
C ASP A 9 23.06 9.58 3.92
N ILE A 10 23.46 10.40 2.96
CA ILE A 10 24.31 10.05 1.82
C ILE A 10 25.76 10.35 2.19
N LYS A 11 26.53 9.35 2.60
CA LYS A 11 27.94 9.54 2.98
C LYS A 11 28.93 9.24 1.86
N THR A 12 28.47 8.62 0.79
CA THR A 12 29.29 8.38 -0.40
C THR A 12 29.28 9.60 -1.32
N LYS A 13 30.43 9.93 -1.92
CA LYS A 13 30.54 10.95 -2.97
C LYS A 13 30.60 10.36 -4.39
N LYS A 14 30.51 9.03 -4.51
CA LYS A 14 30.82 8.29 -5.74
C LYS A 14 29.61 7.95 -6.60
N LEU A 15 28.39 8.12 -6.11
CA LEU A 15 27.18 7.73 -6.85
C LEU A 15 26.48 8.95 -7.43
N ASP A 16 25.89 8.76 -8.60
CA ASP A 16 24.92 9.69 -9.16
C ASP A 16 23.69 9.78 -8.22
N LYS A 17 23.17 11.00 -8.03
CA LYS A 17 22.03 11.24 -7.15
C LYS A 17 20.75 10.66 -7.74
N ASP A 18 20.62 10.66 -9.07
CA ASP A 18 19.43 10.17 -9.76
C ASP A 18 19.32 8.64 -9.61
N GLU A 19 20.42 7.90 -9.83
CA GLU A 19 20.47 6.45 -9.57
C GLU A 19 20.08 6.11 -8.12
N LEU A 20 20.54 6.90 -7.14
CA LEU A 20 20.20 6.66 -5.75
C LEU A 20 18.71 6.91 -5.45
N ILE A 21 18.13 7.93 -6.07
CA ILE A 21 16.68 8.21 -5.97
C ILE A 21 15.88 7.05 -6.56
N ASP A 22 16.29 6.49 -7.69
CA ASP A 22 15.63 5.33 -8.30
C ASP A 22 15.66 4.11 -7.39
N GLU A 23 16.81 3.81 -6.78
CA GLU A 23 16.91 2.73 -5.81
C GLU A 23 16.02 2.97 -4.58
N PHE A 24 15.93 4.21 -4.10
CA PHE A 24 15.06 4.60 -3.00
C PHE A 24 13.58 4.48 -3.37
N ASN A 25 13.20 4.84 -4.60
CA ASN A 25 11.84 4.65 -5.14
C ASN A 25 11.47 3.16 -5.20
N VAL A 26 12.41 2.30 -5.58
CA VAL A 26 12.21 0.84 -5.53
C VAL A 26 11.98 0.36 -4.09
N LEU A 27 12.66 0.91 -3.09
CA LEU A 27 12.37 0.59 -1.69
C LEU A 27 10.95 1.02 -1.29
N MET A 28 10.52 2.22 -1.70
CA MET A 28 9.17 2.70 -1.40
C MET A 28 8.10 1.83 -2.07
N SER A 29 8.35 1.38 -3.31
CA SER A 29 7.45 0.46 -4.01
C SER A 29 7.39 -0.90 -3.31
N PHE A 30 8.49 -1.40 -2.73
CA PHE A 30 8.46 -2.63 -1.93
C PHE A 30 7.73 -2.46 -0.60
N TYR A 31 7.85 -1.33 0.09
CA TYR A 31 7.02 -1.05 1.27
C TYR A 31 5.52 -1.02 0.92
N ARG A 32 5.17 -0.42 -0.22
CA ARG A 32 3.79 -0.39 -0.71
C ARG A 32 3.32 -1.79 -1.09
N GLY A 33 4.12 -2.53 -1.85
CA GLY A 33 3.85 -3.91 -2.28
C GLY A 33 3.70 -4.90 -1.13
N ASN A 34 4.37 -4.64 -0.01
CA ASN A 34 4.22 -5.37 1.25
C ASN A 34 3.06 -4.86 2.12
N GLY A 35 2.34 -3.82 1.67
CA GLY A 35 1.17 -3.27 2.35
C GLY A 35 1.48 -2.40 3.57
N GLN A 36 2.75 -2.08 3.84
CA GLN A 36 3.18 -1.31 5.02
C GLN A 36 2.86 0.18 4.87
N THR A 37 2.97 0.71 3.65
CA THR A 37 2.63 2.11 3.31
C THR A 37 1.32 2.21 2.51
N GLN A 38 0.76 3.41 2.49
CA GLN A 38 -0.56 3.75 1.95
C GLN A 38 -0.40 4.93 0.98
N GLY A 39 -1.27 5.00 -0.03
CA GLY A 39 -1.13 5.99 -1.09
C GLY A 39 -0.23 5.50 -2.23
N ARG A 40 -0.08 6.36 -3.24
CA ARG A 40 0.65 6.07 -4.50
C ARG A 40 1.77 7.04 -4.79
N ILE A 41 1.62 8.28 -4.35
CA ILE A 41 2.58 9.36 -4.56
C ILE A 41 3.06 9.77 -3.19
N GLU A 42 4.37 9.67 -2.99
CA GLU A 42 5.02 10.03 -1.73
C GLU A 42 5.82 11.31 -1.93
N SER A 43 5.78 12.19 -0.92
CA SER A 43 6.63 13.38 -0.93
C SER A 43 8.07 12.98 -0.61
N GLN A 44 8.95 13.16 -1.59
CA GLN A 44 10.37 12.85 -1.49
C GLN A 44 11.22 14.07 -1.84
N TYR A 45 12.33 14.26 -1.13
CA TYR A 45 13.30 15.32 -1.42
C TYR A 45 14.68 15.00 -0.87
N ILE A 46 15.69 15.66 -1.43
CA ILE A 46 17.06 15.67 -0.90
C ILE A 46 17.31 17.01 -0.20
N LYS A 47 17.83 16.96 1.03
CA LYS A 47 18.29 18.15 1.76
C LYS A 47 19.56 17.82 2.52
N ASN A 48 20.63 18.60 2.33
CA ASN A 48 21.91 18.43 3.04
C ASN A 48 22.45 17.00 2.98
N ASP A 49 22.54 16.43 1.77
CA ASP A 49 22.99 15.05 1.53
C ASP A 49 22.21 14.02 2.36
N LYS A 50 20.90 14.24 2.52
CA LYS A 50 19.98 13.31 3.16
C LYS A 50 18.73 13.17 2.28
N ILE A 51 18.37 11.93 1.99
CA ILE A 51 17.10 11.60 1.33
C ILE A 51 16.04 11.54 2.41
N VAL A 52 14.89 12.15 2.14
CA VAL A 52 13.72 12.13 3.00
C VAL A 52 12.50 11.76 2.18
N CYS A 53 11.72 10.81 2.68
CA CYS A 53 10.41 10.44 2.16
C CYS A 53 9.37 10.46 3.28
N LEU A 54 8.15 10.90 2.97
CA LEU A 54 7.08 11.10 3.94
C LEU A 54 5.87 10.17 3.73
N PRO A 55 6.01 8.84 3.86
CA PRO A 55 4.93 7.94 3.52
C PRO A 55 3.81 7.88 4.55
N PHE A 56 2.60 7.57 4.07
CA PHE A 56 1.47 7.27 4.95
C PHE A 56 1.49 5.82 5.42
N THR A 57 1.14 5.60 6.68
CA THR A 57 1.04 4.26 7.27
C THR A 57 -0.24 4.13 8.09
N LEU A 58 -0.85 2.94 8.12
CA LEU A 58 -2.04 2.73 8.95
C LEU A 58 -1.73 2.84 10.45
N GLU A 59 -0.55 2.38 10.87
CA GLU A 59 -0.11 2.31 12.26
C GLU A 59 1.28 2.92 12.47
N LYS A 60 1.55 3.38 13.70
CA LYS A 60 2.87 3.93 14.06
C LYS A 60 4.01 2.96 13.77
N ASN A 61 3.76 1.67 13.97
CA ASN A 61 4.72 0.60 13.86
C ASN A 61 4.66 -0.17 12.53
N SER A 62 3.92 0.31 11.53
CA SER A 62 3.81 -0.38 10.23
C SER A 62 5.18 -0.64 9.57
N LEU A 63 6.17 0.24 9.79
CA LEU A 63 7.51 0.14 9.21
C LEU A 63 8.51 -0.67 10.06
N HIS A 64 8.03 -1.37 11.10
CA HIS A 64 8.92 -2.22 11.90
C HIS A 64 9.46 -3.38 11.06
N LYS A 65 10.76 -3.67 11.19
CA LYS A 65 11.46 -4.74 10.46
C LYS A 65 10.78 -6.12 10.52
N LYS A 66 10.06 -6.42 11.61
CA LYS A 66 9.30 -7.67 11.78
C LYS A 66 8.19 -7.89 10.74
N PHE A 67 7.75 -6.82 10.07
CA PHE A 67 6.75 -6.88 9.03
C PHE A 67 7.37 -6.89 7.63
N ASN A 68 8.67 -6.68 7.50
CA ASN A 68 9.33 -6.63 6.21
C ASN A 68 9.32 -8.00 5.55
N ASN A 69 9.05 -8.01 4.25
CA ASN A 69 9.24 -9.18 3.43
C ASN A 69 10.69 -9.26 2.89
N PHE A 70 10.95 -10.29 2.07
CA PHE A 70 12.24 -10.51 1.42
C PHE A 70 12.72 -9.28 0.63
N TYR A 71 11.84 -8.70 -0.19
CA TYR A 71 12.16 -7.57 -1.07
C TYR A 71 12.53 -6.29 -0.30
N VAL A 72 11.74 -5.94 0.72
CA VAL A 72 12.02 -4.79 1.58
C VAL A 72 13.37 -4.95 2.27
N ASN A 73 13.67 -6.14 2.80
CA ASN A 73 14.94 -6.40 3.49
C ASN A 73 16.14 -6.33 2.53
N ARG A 74 16.03 -6.95 1.35
CA ARG A 74 17.07 -6.94 0.32
C ARG A 74 17.38 -5.51 -0.15
N GLN A 75 16.35 -4.74 -0.47
CA GLN A 75 16.52 -3.37 -0.97
C GLN A 75 17.00 -2.42 0.12
N THR A 76 16.52 -2.59 1.35
CA THR A 76 17.03 -1.84 2.52
C THR A 76 18.54 -2.04 2.65
N LYS A 77 19.02 -3.29 2.61
CA LYS A 77 20.45 -3.58 2.70
C LYS A 77 21.24 -2.91 1.56
N LYS A 78 20.77 -3.04 0.32
CA LYS A 78 21.39 -2.41 -0.86
C LYS A 78 21.57 -0.90 -0.67
N ILE A 79 20.50 -0.19 -0.27
CA ILE A 79 20.54 1.27 -0.06
C ILE A 79 21.45 1.64 1.11
N GLU A 80 21.40 0.90 2.21
CA GLU A 80 22.27 1.14 3.37
C GLU A 80 23.76 0.98 3.02
N ASP A 81 24.08 -0.02 2.20
CA ASP A 81 25.43 -0.29 1.72
C ASP A 81 25.91 0.82 0.76
N ILE A 82 25.06 1.25 -0.19
CA ILE A 82 25.36 2.35 -1.14
C ILE A 82 25.60 3.66 -0.39
N CYS A 83 24.71 4.02 0.53
CA CYS A 83 24.79 5.27 1.28
C CYS A 83 25.86 5.27 2.38
N ASN A 84 26.38 4.09 2.76
CA ASN A 84 27.18 3.87 3.95
C ASN A 84 26.52 4.45 5.23
N ALA A 85 25.21 4.25 5.34
CA ALA A 85 24.37 4.78 6.41
C ALA A 85 23.19 3.83 6.67
N LYS A 86 22.48 4.05 7.78
CA LYS A 86 21.29 3.26 8.14
C LYS A 86 20.02 4.05 7.89
N LEU A 87 18.95 3.36 7.48
CA LEU A 87 17.64 3.99 7.40
C LEU A 87 17.17 4.42 8.79
N LYS A 88 16.60 5.62 8.85
CA LYS A 88 16.00 6.22 10.03
C LYS A 88 14.50 6.35 9.81
N TYR A 89 13.76 6.10 10.88
CA TYR A 89 12.31 6.14 10.87
C TYR A 89 11.82 7.05 11.99
N LYS A 90 10.89 7.95 11.68
CA LYS A 90 10.29 8.85 12.69
C LYS A 90 8.82 9.08 12.38
N THR A 91 7.95 9.00 13.38
CA THR A 91 6.56 9.45 13.21
C THR A 91 6.52 10.98 13.26
N ILE A 92 6.06 11.59 12.17
CA ILE A 92 5.92 13.05 12.06
C ILE A 92 4.60 13.50 12.68
N GLY A 93 3.52 12.77 12.41
CA GLY A 93 2.21 13.13 12.93
C GLY A 93 1.12 12.13 12.56
N LYS A 94 -0.09 12.43 13.02
CA LYS A 94 -1.31 11.69 12.68
C LYS A 94 -2.08 12.47 11.61
N SER A 95 -2.50 11.83 10.54
CA SER A 95 -3.30 12.49 9.49
C SER A 95 -4.70 12.85 10.00
N TYR A 96 -5.24 13.99 9.55
CA TYR A 96 -6.57 14.49 9.91
C TYR A 96 -7.69 13.51 9.57
N ASP A 97 -7.61 12.81 8.43
CA ASP A 97 -8.59 11.80 7.97
C ASP A 97 -8.70 10.56 8.90
N SER A 98 -7.89 10.52 9.96
CA SER A 98 -7.54 9.29 10.65
C SER A 98 -7.85 9.25 12.15
N TYR A 99 -8.85 10.00 12.61
CA TYR A 99 -9.43 9.72 13.93
C TYR A 99 -9.98 8.28 14.04
N LYS A 100 -10.26 7.60 12.92
CA LYS A 100 -10.53 6.16 12.89
C LYS A 100 -9.20 5.36 12.91
N SER A 101 -9.00 4.59 13.98
CA SER A 101 -7.93 3.59 14.10
C SER A 101 -8.10 2.45 13.09
N PRO A 102 -7.01 1.76 12.66
CA PRO A 102 -7.15 0.57 11.83
C PRO A 102 -7.81 -0.57 12.59
N CYS A 103 -8.24 -1.60 11.87
CA CYS A 103 -8.83 -2.81 12.43
C CYS A 103 -7.86 -3.47 13.43
N LYS A 104 -8.40 -3.89 14.58
CA LYS A 104 -7.70 -4.69 15.61
C LYS A 104 -8.41 -6.01 15.92
N CYS A 105 -9.47 -6.34 15.18
CA CYS A 105 -10.17 -7.60 15.35
C CYS A 105 -9.22 -8.77 15.03
N LYS A 106 -9.10 -9.72 15.97
CA LYS A 106 -8.30 -10.93 15.75
C LYS A 106 -8.98 -11.91 14.80
N LYS A 107 -10.31 -12.00 14.89
CA LYS A 107 -11.16 -12.83 14.04
C LYS A 107 -12.39 -12.01 13.61
N PRO A 108 -12.27 -11.22 12.53
CA PRO A 108 -13.42 -10.63 11.86
C PRO A 108 -14.46 -11.69 11.43
N ASP A 109 -15.73 -11.28 11.39
CA ASP A 109 -16.82 -12.12 10.86
C ASP A 109 -16.67 -12.33 9.36
N PHE A 110 -16.22 -11.28 8.66
CA PHE A 110 -15.87 -11.30 7.24
C PHE A 110 -14.96 -10.12 6.87
N TYR A 111 -14.43 -10.15 5.65
CA TYR A 111 -13.76 -9.02 5.01
C TYR A 111 -14.56 -8.51 3.80
N ILE A 112 -14.34 -7.25 3.46
CA ILE A 112 -14.88 -6.60 2.25
C ILE A 112 -13.70 -6.06 1.46
N LEU A 113 -13.52 -6.51 0.22
CA LEU A 113 -12.61 -5.91 -0.76
C LEU A 113 -13.32 -4.72 -1.41
N ILE A 114 -12.84 -3.51 -1.10
CA ILE A 114 -13.46 -2.24 -1.52
C ILE A 114 -12.42 -1.13 -1.56
N THR A 115 -12.51 -0.27 -2.57
CA THR A 115 -11.75 0.98 -2.66
C THR A 115 -12.56 2.04 -3.43
N ASN A 116 -12.02 3.26 -3.54
CA ASN A 116 -12.55 4.32 -4.39
C ASN A 116 -11.44 5.32 -4.74
N TYR A 117 -11.72 6.21 -5.69
CA TYR A 117 -10.73 7.14 -6.24
C TYR A 117 -10.20 8.18 -5.24
N ILE A 118 -10.93 8.43 -4.14
CA ILE A 118 -10.56 9.44 -3.13
C ILE A 118 -9.66 8.83 -2.04
N THR A 119 -9.85 7.54 -1.74
CA THR A 119 -9.24 6.93 -0.56
C THR A 119 -7.83 6.42 -0.82
N ILE A 120 -6.95 6.65 0.16
CA ILE A 120 -5.63 6.00 0.24
C ILE A 120 -5.59 4.89 1.29
N LYS A 121 -6.75 4.47 1.81
CA LYS A 121 -6.84 3.41 2.82
C LYS A 121 -6.51 2.05 2.21
N SER A 122 -6.31 1.05 3.06
CA SER A 122 -6.18 -0.33 2.60
C SER A 122 -7.46 -0.76 1.86
N PRO A 123 -7.34 -1.51 0.75
CA PRO A 123 -8.46 -2.00 -0.04
C PRO A 123 -9.28 -3.08 0.67
N LEU A 124 -8.91 -3.46 1.90
CA LEU A 124 -9.62 -4.45 2.69
C LEU A 124 -10.24 -3.82 3.95
N THR A 125 -11.55 -3.96 4.10
CA THR A 125 -12.32 -3.49 5.26
C THR A 125 -12.80 -4.66 6.11
N CYS A 126 -12.71 -4.53 7.43
CA CYS A 126 -13.22 -5.52 8.38
C CYS A 126 -14.74 -5.43 8.52
N GLY A 127 -15.45 -6.53 8.30
CA GLY A 127 -16.91 -6.62 8.42
C GLY A 127 -17.47 -6.46 9.83
N THR A 128 -16.65 -6.68 10.87
CA THR A 128 -17.08 -6.54 12.28
C THR A 128 -16.98 -5.11 12.80
N CYS A 129 -15.90 -4.39 12.44
CA CYS A 129 -15.63 -3.06 13.00
C CYS A 129 -15.59 -1.94 11.95
N PHE A 130 -15.78 -2.26 10.68
CA PHE A 130 -15.80 -1.33 9.54
C PHE A 130 -14.55 -0.44 9.44
N LYS A 131 -13.41 -0.96 9.86
CA LYS A 131 -12.10 -0.29 9.80
C LYS A 131 -11.19 -0.99 8.80
N SER A 132 -10.29 -0.20 8.21
CA SER A 132 -9.28 -0.69 7.27
C SER A 132 -8.37 -1.73 7.92
N VAL A 133 -8.15 -2.83 7.20
CA VAL A 133 -7.29 -3.94 7.59
C VAL A 133 -5.88 -3.71 7.03
N PRO A 134 -4.84 -3.64 7.86
CA PRO A 134 -3.47 -3.55 7.34
C PRO A 134 -3.07 -4.84 6.61
N LEU A 135 -2.72 -4.73 5.32
CA LEU A 135 -2.43 -5.91 4.49
C LEU A 135 -1.25 -6.73 5.03
N TYR A 136 -0.18 -6.09 5.52
CA TYR A 136 0.98 -6.76 6.13
C TYR A 136 0.67 -7.61 7.38
N ARG A 137 -0.57 -7.60 7.88
CA ARG A 137 -1.04 -8.47 8.97
C ARG A 137 -1.75 -9.73 8.47
N LEU A 138 -2.12 -9.78 7.20
CA LEU A 138 -2.67 -10.97 6.58
C LEU A 138 -1.55 -12.00 6.36
N PRO A 139 -1.87 -13.29 6.23
CA PRO A 139 -0.94 -14.27 5.69
C PRO A 139 -0.34 -13.78 4.36
N ILE A 140 0.86 -14.27 4.03
CA ILE A 140 1.52 -13.94 2.76
C ILE A 140 0.58 -14.35 1.62
N TYR A 141 0.22 -13.37 0.78
CA TYR A 141 -0.77 -13.56 -0.27
C TYR A 141 -0.15 -14.15 -1.55
N TYR A 142 0.96 -13.59 -2.03
CA TYR A 142 1.63 -14.02 -3.25
C TYR A 142 3.13 -13.74 -3.21
N ASP A 143 3.95 -14.74 -3.53
CA ASP A 143 5.43 -14.72 -3.55
C ASP A 143 6.03 -14.23 -2.22
N HIS A 144 5.92 -12.93 -1.92
CA HIS A 144 6.26 -12.33 -0.63
C HIS A 144 5.44 -11.06 -0.28
N GLY A 145 4.29 -10.80 -0.91
CA GLY A 145 3.53 -9.56 -0.67
C GLY A 145 2.10 -9.58 -1.19
N TYR A 146 1.56 -8.40 -1.47
CA TYR A 146 0.15 -8.16 -1.78
C TYR A 146 -0.05 -7.46 -3.14
N MET A 147 0.95 -7.53 -4.02
CA MET A 147 0.91 -6.87 -5.33
C MET A 147 -0.34 -7.17 -6.15
N PRO A 148 -0.90 -8.40 -6.19
CA PRO A 148 -2.16 -8.63 -6.91
C PRO A 148 -3.33 -7.81 -6.36
N ILE A 149 -3.43 -7.66 -5.03
CA ILE A 149 -4.47 -6.83 -4.36
C ILE A 149 -4.28 -5.35 -4.74
N LEU A 150 -3.04 -4.88 -4.74
CA LEU A 150 -2.69 -3.49 -5.05
C LEU A 150 -2.80 -3.16 -6.55
N SER A 151 -2.59 -4.15 -7.41
CA SER A 151 -2.85 -4.06 -8.84
C SER A 151 -4.35 -3.93 -9.09
N TRP A 152 -5.18 -4.75 -8.44
CA TRP A 152 -6.63 -4.59 -8.48
C TRP A 152 -7.07 -3.21 -7.98
N GLU A 153 -6.54 -2.74 -6.84
CA GLU A 153 -6.81 -1.39 -6.32
C GLU A 153 -6.41 -0.31 -7.35
N THR A 154 -5.32 -0.52 -8.09
CA THR A 154 -4.89 0.35 -9.20
C THR A 154 -5.88 0.40 -10.33
N ASN A 155 -6.28 -0.76 -10.83
CA ASN A 155 -7.26 -0.87 -11.90
C ASN A 155 -8.61 -0.27 -11.49
N TYR A 156 -9.06 -0.55 -10.26
CA TYR A 156 -10.32 -0.05 -9.73
C TYR A 156 -10.31 1.47 -9.65
N ILE A 157 -9.30 2.05 -8.99
CA ILE A 157 -9.18 3.51 -8.84
C ILE A 157 -9.06 4.21 -10.20
N SER A 158 -8.38 3.60 -11.17
CA SER A 158 -8.31 4.16 -12.52
C SER A 158 -9.68 4.18 -13.19
N CYS A 159 -10.48 3.11 -13.07
CA CYS A 159 -11.85 3.08 -13.58
C CYS A 159 -12.74 4.10 -12.86
N ASP A 160 -12.69 4.13 -11.54
CA ASP A 160 -13.48 5.05 -10.71
C ASP A 160 -13.10 6.52 -10.99
N SER A 161 -11.82 6.80 -11.25
CA SER A 161 -11.37 8.13 -11.66
C SER A 161 -11.89 8.54 -13.04
N LEU A 162 -11.99 7.61 -13.99
CA LEU A 162 -12.63 7.88 -15.29
C LEU A 162 -14.11 8.15 -15.10
N GLN A 163 -14.77 7.40 -14.22
CA GLN A 163 -16.20 7.54 -13.94
C GLN A 163 -16.54 8.86 -13.24
N MET A 164 -15.67 9.33 -12.34
CA MET A 164 -15.93 10.49 -11.51
C MET A 164 -15.39 11.81 -12.07
N ASN A 165 -14.33 11.78 -12.89
CA ASN A 165 -13.61 12.99 -13.31
C ASN A 165 -13.42 13.13 -14.83
N CYS A 166 -14.00 12.25 -15.65
CA CYS A 166 -13.79 12.27 -17.10
C CYS A 166 -15.08 12.02 -17.87
N GLU A 167 -15.17 12.59 -19.08
CA GLU A 167 -16.19 12.22 -20.07
C GLU A 167 -15.71 11.08 -20.99
N VAL A 168 -14.39 10.98 -21.20
CA VAL A 168 -13.79 9.99 -22.09
C VAL A 168 -13.61 8.68 -21.34
N GLY A 169 -14.24 7.61 -21.83
CA GLY A 169 -14.09 6.27 -21.27
C GLY A 169 -14.91 5.99 -20.00
N GLU A 170 -15.72 6.96 -19.53
CA GLU A 170 -16.60 6.85 -18.36
C GLU A 170 -17.47 5.59 -18.42
N ARG A 171 -18.25 5.41 -19.48
CA ARG A 171 -19.15 4.26 -19.63
C ARG A 171 -18.43 2.91 -19.64
N TRP A 172 -17.25 2.84 -20.25
CA TRP A 172 -16.44 1.61 -20.25
C TRP A 172 -15.93 1.30 -18.84
N ALA A 173 -15.43 2.32 -18.13
CA ALA A 173 -14.92 2.19 -16.78
C ALA A 173 -16.02 1.82 -15.78
N LEU A 174 -17.20 2.44 -15.88
CA LEU A 174 -18.37 2.10 -15.09
C LEU A 174 -18.77 0.63 -15.32
N ASN A 175 -18.83 0.18 -16.57
CA ASN A 175 -19.10 -1.23 -16.87
C ASN A 175 -18.06 -2.18 -16.24
N GLN A 176 -16.78 -1.80 -16.17
CA GLN A 176 -15.77 -2.60 -15.46
C GLN A 176 -16.09 -2.72 -13.96
N MET A 177 -16.62 -1.69 -13.33
CA MET A 177 -16.91 -1.70 -11.89
C MET A 177 -18.23 -2.39 -11.53
N GLN A 178 -19.25 -2.28 -12.38
CA GLN A 178 -20.61 -2.77 -12.09
C GLN A 178 -20.86 -4.21 -12.57
N ALA A 179 -20.29 -4.60 -13.71
CA ALA A 179 -20.58 -5.91 -14.30
C ALA A 179 -19.84 -7.03 -13.57
N ILE A 180 -20.56 -8.08 -13.19
CA ILE A 180 -20.01 -9.23 -12.45
C ILE A 180 -18.96 -10.01 -13.25
N ASP A 181 -19.07 -9.98 -14.57
CA ASP A 181 -18.22 -10.70 -15.53
C ASP A 181 -17.15 -9.80 -16.17
N SER A 182 -16.99 -8.57 -15.70
CA SER A 182 -15.88 -7.71 -16.09
C SER A 182 -14.54 -8.29 -15.63
N GLU A 183 -13.45 -7.89 -16.28
CA GLU A 183 -12.11 -8.33 -15.87
C GLU A 183 -11.73 -7.79 -14.49
N LEU A 184 -12.18 -6.58 -14.15
CA LEU A 184 -11.97 -5.98 -12.84
C LEU A 184 -12.70 -6.77 -11.73
N SER A 185 -13.95 -7.16 -11.96
CA SER A 185 -14.75 -7.96 -11.03
C SER A 185 -14.20 -9.37 -10.86
N LYS A 186 -13.80 -10.02 -11.97
CA LYS A 186 -13.15 -11.34 -11.92
C LYS A 186 -11.86 -11.30 -11.09
N GLN A 187 -11.02 -10.29 -11.30
CA GLN A 187 -9.79 -10.09 -10.51
C GLN A 187 -10.11 -9.93 -9.02
N GLY A 188 -11.09 -9.08 -8.68
CA GLY A 188 -11.50 -8.84 -7.30
C GLY A 188 -12.10 -10.07 -6.61
N LEU A 189 -12.94 -10.82 -7.32
CA LEU A 189 -13.54 -12.06 -6.82
C LEU A 189 -12.48 -13.14 -6.57
N GLU A 190 -11.46 -13.26 -7.43
CA GLU A 190 -10.35 -14.19 -7.23
C GLU A 190 -9.52 -13.80 -6.01
N ILE A 191 -9.27 -12.51 -5.79
CA ILE A 191 -8.64 -12.01 -4.56
C ILE A 191 -9.47 -12.38 -3.33
N CYS A 192 -10.78 -12.20 -3.38
CA CYS A 192 -11.66 -12.55 -2.27
C CYS A 192 -11.58 -14.04 -1.92
N LYS A 193 -11.65 -14.93 -2.93
CA LYS A 193 -11.48 -16.38 -2.73
C LYS A 193 -10.15 -16.68 -2.07
N LYS A 194 -9.06 -16.10 -2.58
CA LYS A 194 -7.72 -16.38 -2.06
C LYS A 194 -7.52 -15.89 -0.63
N ILE A 195 -8.03 -14.71 -0.28
CA ILE A 195 -8.01 -14.22 1.10
C ILE A 195 -8.82 -15.16 2.01
N ALA A 196 -9.99 -15.60 1.57
CA ALA A 196 -10.83 -16.52 2.34
C ALA A 196 -10.15 -17.87 2.59
N GLU A 197 -9.48 -18.43 1.59
CA GLU A 197 -8.65 -19.64 1.75
C GLU A 197 -7.53 -19.45 2.78
N LEU A 198 -6.76 -18.37 2.66
CA LEU A 198 -5.58 -18.13 3.50
C LEU A 198 -5.94 -17.79 4.95
N THR A 199 -7.07 -17.11 5.16
CA THR A 199 -7.46 -16.60 6.49
C THR A 199 -8.53 -17.44 7.16
N SER A 200 -9.22 -18.31 6.41
CA SER A 200 -10.46 -18.96 6.85
C SER A 200 -11.55 -17.96 7.28
N ILE A 201 -11.53 -16.73 6.73
CA ILE A 201 -12.52 -15.69 6.97
C ILE A 201 -13.26 -15.39 5.67
N PRO A 202 -14.61 -15.48 5.64
CA PRO A 202 -15.39 -15.11 4.46
C PRO A 202 -14.99 -13.73 3.94
N THR A 203 -14.76 -13.61 2.64
CA THR A 203 -14.32 -12.35 2.03
C THR A 203 -15.22 -12.05 0.85
N PHE A 204 -15.77 -10.84 0.82
CA PHE A 204 -16.76 -10.42 -0.16
C PHE A 204 -16.24 -9.27 -1.01
N TYR A 205 -16.62 -9.28 -2.28
CA TYR A 205 -16.35 -8.20 -3.21
C TYR A 205 -17.47 -7.16 -3.13
N TYR A 206 -17.11 -5.89 -3.00
CA TYR A 206 -18.08 -4.80 -3.08
C TYR A 206 -18.30 -4.39 -4.55
N PHE A 207 -19.54 -4.47 -5.02
CA PHE A 207 -19.96 -3.94 -6.31
C PHE A 207 -20.46 -2.50 -6.15
N THR A 208 -20.00 -1.62 -7.04
CA THR A 208 -20.54 -0.24 -7.21
C THR A 208 -21.64 -0.23 -8.26
#